data_AF-A0A932XZC9-F1
#
_entry.id   AF-A0A932XZC9-F1
#
_cell.length_a   1.000
_cell.length_b   1.000
_cell.length_c   1.000
_cell.angle_alpha   90.00
_cell.angle_beta   90.00
_cell.angle_gamma   90.00
#
_symmetry.space_group_name_H-M   'P 1'
#
loop_
_entity.id
_entity.type
_entity.pdbx_description
1 polymer ?
#
loop_
_entity_poly.entity_id
_entity_poly.type
_entity_poly.pdbx_seq_one_letter_code
_entity_poly.pdbx_strand_id
1 'polypeptide(L)'
;MAEYHSGSSLRQHTIRDLLLPSNLIWLLYLLISLVVLTFLNVPAFGRLLVGEAVNVQDIAPLTDRFREFQDGLGTPIVMVFWLFIGVVTYSLIWLSENVFSIAKNEVQASQYVYTNQALRRRYWESTIASNVFLVFMVIAWVSFIALYLRLLLPVFGDLFQSALFSAPIYERFLDIVVAIIGNALAIYLILLMRRVITLSWRTNRL
;
A
#
# COMPACT_ATOMS: atom_id res chain seq x y z
N MET A 1 -16.67 10.70 43.19
CA MET A 1 -15.86 11.38 42.15
C MET A 1 -14.53 10.66 42.05
N ALA A 2 -14.41 9.58 41.27
CA ALA A 2 -13.14 8.94 40.94
C ALA A 2 -13.39 7.83 39.90
N GLU A 3 -13.65 8.19 38.63
CA GLU A 3 -13.64 7.21 37.52
C GLU A 3 -13.65 7.94 36.17
N TYR A 4 -12.58 8.68 35.85
CA TYR A 4 -12.43 9.30 34.52
C TYR A 4 -11.03 9.15 33.89
N HIS A 5 -10.10 8.43 34.52
CA HIS A 5 -8.71 8.34 34.02
C HIS A 5 -8.32 7.03 33.33
N SER A 6 -9.10 5.95 33.42
CA SER A 6 -8.71 4.63 32.87
C SER A 6 -8.83 4.51 31.34
N GLY A 7 -9.58 5.39 30.68
CA GLY A 7 -9.74 5.36 29.21
C GLY A 7 -8.53 5.90 28.42
N SER A 8 -7.65 6.67 29.06
CA SER A 8 -6.55 7.36 28.37
C SER A 8 -5.35 6.45 28.09
N SER A 9 -5.02 5.54 29.00
CA SER A 9 -3.87 4.63 28.88
C SER A 9 -4.09 3.52 27.85
N LEU A 10 -5.29 2.92 27.80
CA LEU A 10 -5.67 1.91 26.80
C LEU A 10 -5.70 2.49 25.36
N ARG A 11 -6.10 3.75 25.20
CA ARG A 11 -6.06 4.44 23.89
C ARG A 11 -4.62 4.76 23.46
N GLN A 12 -3.75 5.17 24.37
CA GLN A 12 -2.35 5.48 24.06
C GLN A 12 -1.55 4.26 23.60
N HIS A 13 -1.76 3.09 24.20
CA HIS A 13 -1.13 1.85 23.73
C HIS A 13 -1.59 1.50 22.31
N THR A 14 -2.87 1.64 22.02
CA THR A 14 -3.43 1.39 20.67
C THR A 14 -2.81 2.28 19.58
N ILE A 15 -2.54 3.57 19.87
CA ILE A 15 -1.95 4.50 18.87
C ILE A 15 -0.46 4.21 18.67
N ARG A 16 0.28 3.85 19.73
CA ARG A 16 1.69 3.47 19.61
C ARG A 16 1.85 2.18 18.81
N ASP A 17 1.01 1.19 19.07
CA ASP A 17 0.99 -0.08 18.33
C ASP A 17 0.48 0.08 16.89
N LEU A 18 -0.20 1.20 16.61
CA LEU A 18 -0.58 1.60 15.26
C LEU A 18 0.63 2.09 14.45
N LEU A 19 1.41 2.99 15.04
CA LEU A 19 2.47 3.75 14.38
C LEU A 19 3.84 3.07 14.45
N LEU A 20 4.06 2.15 15.39
CA LEU A 20 5.33 1.46 15.55
C LEU A 20 5.09 -0.05 15.48
N PRO A 21 5.41 -0.70 14.35
CA PRO A 21 5.29 -2.14 14.25
C PRO A 21 6.35 -2.81 15.13
N SER A 22 6.07 -4.02 15.59
CA SER A 22 7.03 -4.80 16.37
C SER A 22 8.30 -5.11 15.56
N ASN A 23 9.42 -5.35 16.24
CA ASN A 23 10.70 -5.66 15.59
C ASN A 23 10.60 -6.84 14.61
N LEU A 24 9.75 -7.84 14.90
CA LEU A 24 9.50 -8.98 14.02
C LEU A 24 8.80 -8.56 12.71
N ILE A 25 7.88 -7.61 12.79
CA ILE A 25 7.17 -7.10 11.61
C ILE A 25 8.13 -6.27 10.74
N TRP A 26 9.03 -5.48 11.35
CA TRP A 26 10.09 -4.80 10.62
C TRP A 26 11.00 -5.78 9.88
N LEU A 27 11.42 -6.86 10.55
CA LEU A 27 12.23 -7.91 9.94
C LEU A 27 11.49 -8.57 8.76
N LEU A 28 10.19 -8.82 8.89
CA LEU A 28 9.36 -9.33 7.80
C LEU A 28 9.33 -8.38 6.60
N TYR A 29 9.19 -7.06 6.82
CA TYR A 29 9.21 -6.08 5.73
C TYR A 29 10.56 -6.00 5.03
N LEU A 30 11.66 -6.07 5.78
CA LEU A 30 13.00 -6.16 5.21
C LEU A 30 13.17 -7.43 4.37
N LEU A 31 12.65 -8.57 4.84
CA LEU A 31 12.71 -9.83 4.11
C LEU A 31 11.86 -9.79 2.82
N ILE A 32 10.65 -9.24 2.88
CA ILE A 32 9.81 -9.04 1.69
C ILE A 32 10.51 -8.09 0.71
N SER A 33 11.09 -7.00 1.21
CA SER A 33 11.84 -6.03 0.39
C SER A 33 13.01 -6.70 -0.33
N LEU A 34 13.79 -7.52 0.39
CA LEU A 34 14.90 -8.28 -0.19
C LEU A 34 14.42 -9.25 -1.26
N VAL A 35 13.34 -10.00 -1.00
CA VAL A 35 12.76 -10.94 -1.99
C VAL A 35 12.29 -10.18 -3.24
N VAL A 36 11.58 -9.07 -3.07
CA VAL A 36 11.08 -8.24 -4.18
C VAL A 36 12.23 -7.69 -5.01
N LEU A 37 13.24 -7.08 -4.37
CA LEU A 37 14.40 -6.51 -5.07
C LEU A 37 15.24 -7.59 -5.77
N THR A 38 15.40 -8.76 -5.14
CA THR A 38 16.08 -9.91 -5.75
C THR A 38 15.31 -10.39 -6.97
N PHE A 39 13.98 -10.51 -6.88
CA PHE A 39 13.12 -10.96 -7.96
C PHE A 39 13.15 -10.01 -9.17
N LEU A 40 13.10 -8.70 -8.92
CA LEU A 40 13.21 -7.67 -9.96
C LEU A 40 14.56 -7.71 -10.69
N ASN A 41 15.61 -8.20 -10.02
CA ASN A 41 16.97 -8.27 -10.54
C ASN A 41 17.40 -9.70 -10.96
N VAL A 42 16.48 -10.67 -11.04
CA VAL A 42 16.77 -12.05 -11.49
C VAL A 42 17.58 -12.09 -12.80
N PRO A 43 17.29 -11.29 -13.84
CA PRO A 43 18.08 -11.30 -15.06
C PRO A 43 19.54 -10.90 -14.84
N ALA A 44 19.80 -9.95 -13.92
CA ALA A 44 21.14 -9.51 -13.58
C ALA A 44 21.93 -10.61 -12.84
N PHE A 45 21.27 -11.36 -11.95
CA PHE A 45 21.86 -12.55 -11.33
C PHE A 45 22.15 -13.66 -12.35
N GLY A 46 21.28 -13.86 -13.34
CA GLY A 46 21.51 -14.79 -14.43
C GLY A 46 22.77 -14.46 -15.23
N ARG A 47 22.97 -13.19 -15.60
CA ARG A 47 24.19 -12.74 -16.31
C ARG A 47 25.46 -12.89 -15.46
N LEU A 48 25.37 -12.62 -14.16
CA LEU A 48 26.45 -12.87 -13.18
C LEU A 48 26.88 -14.35 -13.15
N LEU A 49 25.92 -15.28 -13.18
CA LEU A 49 26.19 -16.71 -13.15
C LEU A 49 26.82 -17.24 -14.44
N VAL A 50 26.50 -16.61 -15.58
CA VAL A 50 27.06 -16.96 -16.90
C VAL A 50 28.43 -16.30 -17.14
N GLY A 51 28.84 -15.38 -16.26
CA GLY A 51 30.14 -14.70 -16.34
C GLY A 51 30.21 -13.60 -17.41
N GLU A 52 29.05 -13.12 -17.89
CA GLU A 52 28.99 -12.01 -18.82
C GLU A 52 29.36 -10.69 -18.11
N ALA A 53 30.22 -9.90 -18.73
CA ALA A 53 30.56 -8.56 -18.24
C ALA A 53 29.34 -7.65 -18.41
N VAL A 54 28.62 -7.40 -17.32
CA VAL A 54 27.45 -6.51 -17.31
C VAL A 54 27.95 -5.06 -17.29
N ASN A 55 27.86 -4.38 -18.43
CA ASN A 55 28.07 -2.93 -18.48
C ASN A 55 26.86 -2.21 -17.89
N VAL A 56 27.11 -1.21 -17.05
CA VAL A 56 26.09 -0.36 -16.41
C VAL A 56 25.22 0.37 -17.45
N GLN A 57 25.76 0.57 -18.66
CA GLN A 57 25.08 1.20 -19.80
C GLN A 57 24.09 0.28 -20.52
N ASP A 58 24.20 -1.05 -20.36
CA ASP A 58 23.26 -2.04 -20.92
C ASP A 58 22.08 -2.32 -19.96
N ILE A 59 21.96 -1.51 -18.90
CA ILE A 59 20.86 -1.59 -17.96
C ILE A 59 19.68 -0.82 -18.56
N ALA A 60 18.89 -1.51 -19.39
CA ALA A 60 17.58 -1.01 -19.81
C ALA A 60 16.76 -0.65 -18.55
N PRO A 61 16.08 0.52 -18.53
CA PRO A 61 15.31 0.95 -17.37
C PRO A 61 14.26 -0.10 -17.02
N LEU A 62 13.95 -0.25 -15.72
CA LEU A 62 13.04 -1.31 -15.26
C LEU A 62 11.67 -1.29 -15.96
N THR A 63 11.21 -0.14 -16.46
CA THR A 63 10.01 -0.03 -17.31
C THR A 63 10.13 -0.77 -18.63
N ASP A 64 11.29 -0.72 -19.28
CA ASP A 64 11.53 -1.45 -20.54
C ASP A 64 11.71 -2.95 -20.26
N ARG A 65 12.33 -3.32 -19.12
CA ARG A 65 12.40 -4.72 -18.68
C ARG A 65 11.05 -5.27 -18.22
N PHE A 66 10.21 -4.46 -17.58
CA PHE A 66 8.84 -4.84 -17.23
C PHE A 66 7.98 -4.97 -18.47
N ARG A 67 8.22 -4.12 -19.48
CA ARG A 67 7.55 -4.21 -20.79
C ARG A 67 8.02 -5.41 -21.59
N GLU A 68 9.31 -5.71 -21.61
CA GLU A 68 9.89 -6.89 -22.24
C GLU A 68 9.47 -8.18 -21.51
N PHE A 69 9.37 -8.14 -20.19
CA PHE A 69 8.75 -9.20 -19.37
C PHE A 69 7.27 -9.31 -19.70
N GLN A 70 6.49 -8.23 -19.72
CA GLN A 70 5.08 -8.22 -20.10
C GLN A 70 4.85 -8.76 -21.52
N ASP A 71 5.72 -8.41 -22.46
CA ASP A 71 5.70 -8.86 -23.85
C ASP A 71 6.14 -10.34 -23.96
N GLY A 72 7.07 -10.79 -23.12
CA GLY A 72 7.55 -12.18 -23.03
C GLY A 72 6.64 -13.13 -22.25
N LEU A 73 5.79 -12.60 -21.37
CA LEU A 73 4.87 -13.36 -20.51
C LEU A 73 3.66 -13.93 -21.26
N GLY A 74 3.49 -13.58 -22.54
CA GLY A 74 2.50 -14.16 -23.44
C GLY A 74 1.04 -13.87 -23.08
N THR A 75 0.16 -14.21 -24.03
CA THR A 75 -1.31 -14.11 -23.96
C THR A 75 -1.94 -14.53 -22.63
N PRO A 76 -1.51 -15.62 -21.93
CA PRO A 76 -2.16 -16.04 -20.68
C PRO A 76 -2.01 -15.03 -19.54
N ILE A 77 -0.89 -14.32 -19.41
CA ILE A 77 -0.71 -13.35 -18.32
C ILE A 77 -1.47 -12.06 -18.60
N VAL A 78 -1.55 -11.66 -19.87
CA VAL A 78 -2.42 -10.56 -20.28
C VAL A 78 -3.90 -10.91 -20.00
N MET A 79 -4.32 -12.15 -20.22
CA MET A 79 -5.67 -12.61 -19.85
C MET A 79 -5.89 -12.56 -18.33
N VAL A 80 -4.94 -13.03 -17.52
CA VAL A 80 -5.03 -12.96 -16.05
C VAL A 80 -5.08 -11.51 -15.56
N PHE A 81 -4.30 -10.62 -16.17
CA PHE A 81 -4.31 -9.19 -15.87
C PHE A 81 -5.66 -8.55 -16.17
N TRP A 82 -6.26 -8.82 -17.33
CA TRP A 82 -7.60 -8.32 -17.66
C TRP A 82 -8.69 -8.92 -16.78
N LEU A 83 -8.57 -10.21 -16.43
CA LEU A 83 -9.47 -10.86 -15.48
C LEU A 83 -9.37 -10.19 -14.10
N PHE A 84 -8.15 -9.87 -13.64
CA PHE A 84 -7.92 -9.14 -12.41
C PHE A 84 -8.54 -7.74 -12.45
N ILE A 85 -8.34 -6.98 -13.53
CA ILE A 85 -9.01 -5.68 -13.73
C ILE A 85 -10.53 -5.83 -13.69
N GLY A 86 -11.08 -6.86 -14.34
CA GLY A 86 -12.51 -7.16 -14.33
C GLY A 86 -13.03 -7.42 -12.91
N VAL A 87 -12.32 -8.23 -12.13
CA VAL A 87 -12.65 -8.50 -10.72
C VAL A 87 -12.58 -7.24 -9.86
N VAL A 88 -11.55 -6.41 -10.04
CA VAL A 88 -11.41 -5.14 -9.31
C VAL A 88 -12.56 -4.18 -9.67
N THR A 89 -12.87 -4.03 -10.96
CA THR A 89 -13.94 -3.16 -11.45
C THR A 89 -15.30 -3.62 -10.94
N TYR A 90 -15.59 -4.93 -11.03
CA TYR A 90 -16.82 -5.51 -10.47
C TYR A 90 -16.92 -5.27 -8.96
N SER A 91 -15.82 -5.47 -8.23
CA SER A 91 -15.77 -5.23 -6.78
C SER A 91 -16.06 -3.76 -6.44
N LEU A 92 -15.58 -2.81 -7.24
CA LEU A 92 -15.86 -1.38 -7.06
C LEU A 92 -17.33 -1.04 -7.31
N ILE A 93 -17.93 -1.59 -8.37
CA ILE A 93 -19.35 -1.40 -8.66
C ILE A 93 -20.19 -1.97 -7.52
N TRP A 94 -19.93 -3.21 -7.14
CA TRP A 94 -20.63 -3.90 -6.04
C TRP A 94 -20.48 -3.16 -4.70
N LEU A 95 -19.28 -2.65 -4.41
CA LEU A 95 -19.03 -1.87 -3.19
C LEU A 95 -19.81 -0.55 -3.23
N SER A 96 -19.86 0.11 -4.39
CA SER A 96 -20.63 1.35 -4.58
C SER A 96 -22.13 1.10 -4.35
N GLU A 97 -22.70 0.05 -4.96
CA GLU A 97 -24.09 -0.34 -4.75
C GLU A 97 -24.41 -0.62 -3.28
N ASN A 98 -23.52 -1.33 -2.57
CA ASN A 98 -23.69 -1.60 -1.15
C ASN A 98 -23.64 -0.31 -0.31
N VAL A 99 -22.72 0.60 -0.61
CA VAL A 99 -22.64 1.90 0.10
C VAL A 99 -23.92 2.69 -0.11
N PHE A 100 -24.47 2.74 -1.34
CA PHE A 100 -25.75 3.40 -1.60
C PHE A 100 -26.93 2.73 -0.89
N SER A 101 -26.96 1.40 -0.88
CA SER A 101 -28.00 0.64 -0.17
C SER A 101 -27.97 0.90 1.34
N ILE A 102 -26.78 0.86 1.95
CA ILE A 102 -26.58 1.17 3.37
C ILE A 102 -26.99 2.62 3.66
N ALA A 103 -26.53 3.58 2.85
CA ALA A 103 -26.89 4.99 3.04
C ALA A 103 -28.41 5.20 2.95
N LYS A 104 -29.09 4.56 2.00
CA LYS A 104 -30.55 4.64 1.87
C LYS A 104 -31.26 4.06 3.10
N ASN A 105 -30.79 2.91 3.59
CA ASN A 105 -31.34 2.27 4.79
C ASN A 105 -31.08 3.12 6.05
N GLU A 106 -29.92 3.77 6.18
CA GLU A 106 -29.63 4.70 7.27
C GLU A 106 -30.47 5.98 7.19
N VAL A 107 -30.72 6.52 6.00
CA VAL A 107 -31.65 7.65 5.80
C VAL A 107 -33.04 7.29 6.31
N GLN A 108 -33.55 6.12 5.92
CA GLN A 108 -34.85 5.64 6.37
C GLN A 108 -34.88 5.40 7.88
N ALA A 109 -33.87 4.75 8.46
CA ALA A 109 -33.79 4.50 9.89
C ALA A 109 -33.67 5.81 10.71
N SER A 110 -32.94 6.81 10.21
CA SER A 110 -32.76 8.09 10.90
C SER A 110 -34.06 8.89 11.06
N GLN A 111 -35.07 8.64 10.21
CA GLN A 111 -36.39 9.24 10.35
C GLN A 111 -37.15 8.72 11.57
N TYR A 112 -36.87 7.49 12.00
CA TYR A 112 -37.54 6.84 13.12
C TYR A 112 -36.76 6.94 14.44
N VAL A 113 -35.43 6.98 14.39
CA VAL A 113 -34.56 6.97 15.58
C VAL A 113 -34.36 8.37 16.19
N TYR A 114 -34.30 9.42 15.38
CA TYR A 114 -34.04 10.79 15.85
C TYR A 114 -35.23 11.71 15.57
N THR A 115 -36.11 11.86 16.56
CA THR A 115 -37.26 12.78 16.53
C THR A 115 -36.84 14.25 16.54
N ASN A 116 -35.66 14.57 17.08
CA ASN A 116 -35.15 15.95 17.13
C ASN A 116 -34.30 16.28 15.89
N GLN A 117 -34.73 17.28 15.11
CA GLN A 117 -34.08 17.67 13.84
C GLN A 117 -32.61 18.11 14.02
N ALA A 118 -32.26 18.75 15.15
CA ALA A 118 -30.90 19.20 15.42
C ALA A 118 -29.91 18.04 15.63
N LEU A 119 -30.33 17.00 16.35
CA LEU A 119 -29.53 15.78 16.56
C LEU A 119 -29.36 15.01 15.25
N ARG A 120 -30.42 14.91 14.45
CA ARG A 120 -30.37 14.28 13.13
C ARG A 120 -29.39 14.98 12.20
N ARG A 121 -29.43 16.32 12.13
CA ARG A 121 -28.49 17.10 11.28
C ARG A 121 -27.05 16.88 11.69
N ARG A 122 -26.74 16.93 13.00
CA ARG A 122 -25.38 16.72 13.51
C ARG A 122 -24.86 15.30 13.25
N TYR A 123 -25.73 14.29 13.36
CA TYR A 123 -25.42 12.91 12.97
C TYR A 123 -25.05 12.83 11.48
N TRP A 124 -25.89 13.36 10.59
CA TRP A 124 -25.64 13.34 9.13
C TRP A 124 -24.38 14.11 8.73
N GLU A 125 -24.13 15.28 9.33
CA GLU A 125 -22.91 16.04 9.10
C GLU A 125 -21.66 15.24 9.50
N SER A 126 -21.70 14.54 10.64
CA SER A 126 -20.61 13.67 11.10
C SER A 126 -20.41 12.46 10.19
N THR A 127 -21.50 11.77 9.81
CA THR A 127 -21.45 10.58 8.95
C THR A 127 -20.95 10.91 7.54
N ILE A 128 -21.45 11.99 6.95
CA ILE A 128 -21.01 12.44 5.62
C ILE A 128 -19.54 12.84 5.66
N ALA A 129 -19.12 13.66 6.63
CA ALA A 129 -17.73 14.09 6.76
C ALA A 129 -16.78 12.88 6.89
N SER A 130 -17.16 11.89 7.68
CA SER A 130 -16.33 10.71 7.88
C SER A 130 -16.28 9.78 6.66
N ASN A 131 -17.40 9.62 5.94
CA ASN A 131 -17.42 8.85 4.70
C ASN A 131 -16.61 9.54 3.59
N VAL A 132 -16.70 10.86 3.45
CA VAL A 132 -15.89 11.65 2.50
C VAL A 132 -14.40 11.52 2.82
N PHE A 133 -14.03 11.63 4.10
CA PHE A 133 -12.65 11.42 4.55
C PHE A 133 -12.14 10.01 4.18
N LEU A 134 -12.98 8.99 4.35
CA LEU A 134 -12.63 7.62 4.03
C LEU A 134 -12.40 7.41 2.53
N VAL A 135 -13.28 7.96 1.68
CA VAL A 135 -13.13 7.93 0.23
C VAL A 135 -11.81 8.58 -0.19
N PHE A 136 -11.51 9.77 0.37
CA PHE A 136 -10.26 10.46 0.08
C PHE A 136 -9.02 9.65 0.51
N MET A 137 -9.07 9.03 1.69
CA MET A 137 -8.00 8.14 2.16
C MET A 137 -7.79 6.92 1.26
N VAL A 138 -8.87 6.30 0.77
CA VAL A 138 -8.78 5.19 -0.19
C VAL A 138 -8.17 5.63 -1.50
N ILE A 139 -8.57 6.78 -2.04
CA ILE A 139 -7.98 7.35 -3.26
C ILE A 139 -6.49 7.60 -3.06
N ALA A 140 -6.11 8.27 -1.97
CA ALA A 140 -4.71 8.53 -1.64
C ALA A 140 -3.88 7.24 -1.52
N TRP A 141 -4.45 6.19 -0.90
CA TRP A 141 -3.80 4.90 -0.78
C TRP A 141 -3.58 4.22 -2.14
N VAL A 142 -4.59 4.19 -3.01
CA VAL A 142 -4.48 3.63 -4.37
C VAL A 142 -3.48 4.43 -5.20
N SER A 143 -3.52 5.77 -5.14
CA SER A 143 -2.56 6.64 -5.81
C SER A 143 -1.13 6.40 -5.33
N PHE A 144 -0.92 6.18 -4.02
CA PHE A 144 0.39 5.87 -3.48
C PHE A 144 0.91 4.50 -3.95
N ILE A 145 0.04 3.48 -4.04
CA ILE A 145 0.40 2.18 -4.63
C ILE A 145 0.83 2.35 -6.09
N ALA A 146 0.08 3.11 -6.88
CA ALA A 146 0.41 3.37 -8.28
C ALA A 146 1.76 4.11 -8.42
N LEU A 147 2.02 5.11 -7.56
CA LEU A 147 3.30 5.82 -7.50
C LEU A 147 4.43 4.88 -7.10
N TYR A 148 4.20 4.02 -6.09
CA TYR A 148 5.19 3.04 -5.64
C TYR A 148 5.58 2.09 -6.77
N LEU A 149 4.60 1.47 -7.45
CA LEU A 149 4.87 0.52 -8.52
C LEU A 149 5.52 1.18 -9.74
N ARG A 150 5.14 2.41 -10.08
CA ARG A 150 5.60 3.10 -11.29
C ARG A 150 6.92 3.84 -11.13
N LEU A 151 7.21 4.35 -9.93
CA LEU A 151 8.34 5.24 -9.70
C LEU A 151 9.31 4.69 -8.65
N LEU A 152 8.83 4.44 -7.42
CA LEU A 152 9.72 4.08 -6.31
C LEU A 152 10.37 2.71 -6.49
N LEU A 153 9.57 1.71 -6.87
CA LEU A 153 10.03 0.34 -7.08
C LEU A 153 11.12 0.25 -8.16
N PRO A 154 10.99 0.87 -9.35
CA PRO A 154 12.08 0.94 -10.33
C PRO A 154 13.32 1.63 -9.78
N VAL A 155 13.19 2.77 -9.10
CA VAL A 155 14.33 3.50 -8.52
C VAL A 155 15.09 2.64 -7.51
N PHE A 156 14.40 1.92 -6.63
CA PHE A 156 15.05 1.01 -5.69
C PHE A 156 15.66 -0.22 -6.38
N GLY A 157 15.03 -0.72 -7.44
CA GLY A 157 15.56 -1.79 -8.28
C GLY A 157 16.86 -1.39 -8.95
N ASP A 158 16.91 -0.20 -9.55
CA ASP A 158 18.07 0.35 -10.24
C ASP A 158 19.22 0.64 -9.26
N LEU A 159 18.93 1.21 -8.08
CA LEU A 159 19.91 1.40 -7.01
C LEU A 159 20.50 0.07 -6.52
N PHE A 160 19.66 -0.94 -6.34
CA PHE A 160 20.11 -2.27 -5.95
C PHE A 160 20.99 -2.89 -7.04
N GLN A 161 20.62 -2.70 -8.32
CA GLN A 161 21.39 -3.21 -9.44
C GLN A 161 22.73 -2.47 -9.61
N SER A 162 22.76 -1.13 -9.55
CA SER A 162 24.00 -0.36 -9.67
C SER A 162 25.00 -0.75 -8.58
N ALA A 163 24.51 -0.95 -7.36
CA ALA A 163 25.31 -1.39 -6.22
C ALA A 163 25.97 -2.76 -6.43
N LEU A 164 25.37 -3.65 -7.22
CA LEU A 164 25.97 -4.95 -7.54
C LEU A 164 27.17 -4.83 -8.50
N PHE A 165 27.18 -3.82 -9.38
CA PHE A 165 28.12 -3.79 -10.51
C PHE A 165 29.12 -2.64 -10.53
N SER A 166 28.85 -1.48 -9.90
CA SER A 166 29.58 -0.25 -10.30
C SER A 166 30.30 0.56 -9.23
N ALA A 167 30.31 0.17 -7.95
CA ALA A 167 30.88 1.04 -6.90
C ALA A 167 32.13 0.45 -6.19
N PRO A 168 32.98 1.24 -5.52
CA PRO A 168 33.87 0.74 -4.48
C PRO A 168 33.07 0.07 -3.35
N ILE A 169 33.69 -0.88 -2.63
CA ILE A 169 33.00 -1.79 -1.67
C ILE A 169 32.10 -1.05 -0.66
N TYR A 170 32.51 0.14 -0.21
CA TYR A 170 31.74 0.94 0.76
C TYR A 170 30.45 1.54 0.19
N GLU A 171 30.48 2.04 -1.05
CA GLU A 171 29.30 2.57 -1.74
C GLU A 171 28.30 1.46 -2.08
N ARG A 172 28.78 0.27 -2.48
CA ARG A 172 27.91 -0.90 -2.74
C ARG A 172 27.06 -1.26 -1.52
N PHE A 173 27.70 -1.31 -0.35
CA PHE A 173 27.00 -1.66 0.88
C PHE A 173 25.94 -0.62 1.25
N LEU A 174 26.29 0.67 1.11
CA LEU A 174 25.38 1.77 1.42
C LEU A 174 24.16 1.75 0.49
N ASP A 175 24.36 1.63 -0.82
CA ASP A 175 23.27 1.63 -1.81
C ASP A 175 22.34 0.43 -1.65
N ILE A 176 22.87 -0.77 -1.35
CA ILE A 176 22.06 -1.96 -1.05
C ILE A 176 21.20 -1.73 0.20
N VAL A 177 21.80 -1.20 1.27
CA VAL A 177 21.09 -0.92 2.52
C VAL A 177 20.00 0.13 2.30
N VAL A 178 20.29 1.20 1.57
CA VAL A 178 19.32 2.26 1.25
C VAL A 178 18.19 1.72 0.38
N ALA A 179 18.48 0.90 -0.64
CA ALA A 179 17.45 0.30 -1.48
C ALA A 179 16.52 -0.62 -0.68
N ILE A 180 17.08 -1.49 0.19
CA ILE A 180 16.30 -2.42 1.01
C ILE A 180 15.44 -1.66 2.02
N ILE A 181 16.02 -0.72 2.77
CA ILE A 181 15.32 0.07 3.79
C ILE A 181 14.26 0.97 3.14
N GLY A 182 14.60 1.66 2.05
CA GLY A 182 13.68 2.53 1.33
C GLY A 182 12.46 1.78 0.81
N ASN A 183 12.69 0.62 0.19
CA ASN A 183 11.62 -0.23 -0.31
C ASN A 183 10.78 -0.84 0.84
N ALA A 184 11.40 -1.27 1.94
CA ALA A 184 10.68 -1.74 3.12
C ALA A 184 9.82 -0.64 3.76
N LEU A 185 10.32 0.60 3.80
CA LEU A 185 9.60 1.76 4.30
C LEU A 185 8.40 2.12 3.42
N ALA A 186 8.55 2.04 2.09
CA ALA A 186 7.44 2.23 1.17
C ALA A 186 6.34 1.18 1.34
N ILE A 187 6.71 -0.11 1.48
CA ILE A 187 5.77 -1.20 1.79
C ILE A 187 5.06 -0.94 3.12
N TYR A 188 5.82 -0.53 4.14
CA TYR A 188 5.27 -0.20 5.44
C TYR A 188 4.24 0.94 5.37
N LEU A 189 4.52 2.02 4.63
CA LEU A 189 3.57 3.12 4.41
C LEU A 189 2.27 2.66 3.76
N ILE A 190 2.34 1.79 2.75
CA ILE A 190 1.15 1.20 2.10
C ILE A 190 0.30 0.45 3.14
N LEU A 191 0.92 -0.34 4.00
CA LEU A 191 0.22 -1.12 5.02
C LEU A 191 -0.34 -0.24 6.14
N LEU A 192 0.39 0.81 6.53
CA LEU A 192 -0.05 1.79 7.51
C LEU A 192 -1.32 2.52 7.03
N MET A 193 -1.31 3.01 5.79
CA MET A 193 -2.50 3.66 5.19
C MET A 193 -3.70 2.70 5.15
N ARG A 194 -3.50 1.44 4.75
CA ARG A 194 -4.55 0.40 4.79
C ARG A 194 -5.12 0.23 6.20
N ARG A 195 -4.25 0.19 7.21
CA ARG A 195 -4.67 0.04 8.62
C ARG A 195 -5.47 1.25 9.10
N VAL A 196 -5.05 2.47 8.74
CA VAL A 196 -5.79 3.71 9.04
C VAL A 196 -7.17 3.70 8.39
N ILE A 197 -7.28 3.29 7.12
CA ILE A 197 -8.59 3.13 6.44
C ILE A 197 -9.48 2.14 7.18
N THR A 198 -8.93 0.98 7.56
CA THR A 198 -9.67 -0.08 8.24
C THR A 198 -10.18 0.38 9.61
N LEU A 199 -9.38 1.15 10.35
CA LEU A 199 -9.79 1.69 11.65
C LEU A 199 -10.83 2.80 11.49
N SER A 200 -10.64 3.70 10.54
CA SER A 200 -11.61 4.77 10.23
C SER A 200 -12.97 4.18 9.87
N TRP A 201 -12.98 3.09 9.10
CA TRP A 201 -14.20 2.33 8.79
C TRP A 201 -14.87 1.74 10.03
N ARG A 202 -14.10 1.15 10.94
CA ARG A 202 -14.63 0.56 12.19
C ARG A 202 -15.20 1.62 13.13
N THR A 203 -14.54 2.76 13.27
CA THR A 203 -15.04 3.87 14.09
C THR A 203 -16.31 4.50 13.53
N ASN A 204 -16.54 4.44 12.21
CA ASN A 204 -17.76 4.97 11.61
C ASN A 204 -19.00 4.08 11.80
N ARG A 205 -18.81 2.83 12.21
CA ARG A 205 -19.90 1.86 12.42
C ARG A 205 -20.30 1.68 13.89
N LEU A 206 -19.59 2.34 14.82
CA LEU A 206 -19.86 2.35 16.26
C LEU A 206 -20.50 3.68 16.64
#